data_AF-A0A2T0X545-F1
#
_entry.id   AF-A0A2T0X545-F1
#
_cell.length_a   1.000
_cell.length_b   1.000
_cell.length_c   1.000
_cell.angle_alpha   90.00
_cell.angle_beta   90.00
_cell.angle_gamma   90.00
#
_symmetry.space_group_name_H-M   'P 1'
#
loop_
_entity.id
_entity.type
_entity.pdbx_description
1 polymer ?
#
loop_
_entity_poly.entity_id
_entity_poly.type
_entity_poly.pdbx_seq_one_letter_code
_entity_poly.pdbx_strand_id
1 'polypeptide(L)'
;MLGMNEIRHSAAPQQAAAYLSRARANRERALGALRADYIVTITEDGVTTNELVFPEPPSFAMLARIVPDAYLAEFTVRRRPRRPAVAETYFAAE
;
A
#
# COMPACT_ATOMS: atom_id res chain seq x y z
N MET A 1 1.93 36.63 -42.53
CA MET A 1 1.92 36.67 -41.05
C MET A 1 0.99 35.57 -40.54
N LEU A 2 1.48 34.33 -40.40
CA LEU A 2 0.89 33.31 -39.52
C LEU A 2 1.44 33.62 -38.12
N GLY A 3 0.75 33.57 -36.99
CA GLY A 3 -0.57 33.04 -36.67
C GLY A 3 -0.54 32.86 -35.16
N MET A 4 -0.64 33.95 -34.40
CA MET A 4 -0.53 33.98 -32.92
C MET A 4 -1.55 33.06 -32.21
N ASN A 5 -2.53 32.54 -32.98
CA ASN A 5 -3.52 31.55 -32.56
C ASN A 5 -3.02 30.09 -32.56
N GLU A 6 -2.00 29.71 -33.35
CA GLU A 6 -1.50 28.31 -33.38
C GLU A 6 -0.62 27.96 -32.17
N ILE A 7 0.01 28.97 -31.56
CA ILE A 7 0.88 28.81 -30.37
C ILE A 7 0.04 28.53 -29.10
N ARG A 8 -1.19 29.05 -29.04
CA ARG A 8 -2.08 28.84 -27.87
C ARG A 8 -2.65 27.43 -27.83
N HIS A 9 -2.96 26.85 -28.99
CA HIS A 9 -3.49 25.47 -29.08
C HIS A 9 -2.43 24.39 -28.85
N SER A 10 -1.16 24.67 -29.13
CA SER A 10 -0.04 23.75 -28.89
C SER A 10 0.51 23.82 -27.45
N ALA A 11 0.36 24.96 -26.76
CA ALA A 11 0.74 25.13 -25.36
C ALA A 11 -0.21 24.44 -24.36
N ALA A 12 -1.51 24.39 -24.65
CA ALA A 12 -2.52 23.75 -23.79
C ALA A 12 -2.29 22.24 -23.55
N PRO A 13 -2.01 21.39 -24.56
CA PRO A 13 -1.76 19.96 -24.36
C PRO A 13 -0.42 19.68 -23.67
N GLN A 14 0.61 20.48 -23.92
CA GLN A 14 1.90 20.36 -23.24
C GLN A 14 1.81 20.72 -21.75
N GLN A 15 1.03 21.76 -21.41
CA GLN A 15 0.73 22.10 -20.02
C GLN A 15 -0.11 21.01 -19.35
N ALA A 16 -1.15 20.49 -20.02
CA ALA A 16 -1.96 19.39 -19.49
C ALA A 16 -1.14 18.12 -19.21
N ALA A 17 -0.21 17.76 -20.10
CA ALA A 17 0.71 16.65 -19.91
C ALA A 17 1.65 16.88 -18.70
N ALA A 18 2.15 18.11 -18.53
CA ALA A 18 2.98 18.47 -17.37
C ALA A 18 2.18 18.42 -16.05
N TYR A 19 0.92 18.87 -16.03
CA TYR A 19 0.04 18.76 -14.87
C TYR A 19 -0.27 17.31 -14.51
N LEU A 20 -0.59 16.47 -15.50
CA LEU A 20 -0.82 15.04 -15.29
C LEU A 20 0.42 14.32 -14.76
N SER A 21 1.60 14.64 -15.30
CA SER A 21 2.87 14.10 -14.82
C SER A 21 3.13 14.48 -13.36
N ARG A 22 2.92 15.75 -12.99
CA ARG A 22 3.03 16.21 -11.60
C ARG A 22 2.00 15.54 -10.69
N ALA A 23 0.76 15.36 -11.14
CA ALA A 23 -0.27 14.68 -10.38
C ALA A 23 0.08 13.21 -10.11
N ARG A 24 0.64 12.50 -11.11
CA ARG A 24 1.14 11.13 -10.95
C ARG A 24 2.31 11.06 -9.98
N ALA A 25 3.31 11.93 -10.14
CA ALA A 25 4.46 11.99 -9.24
C ALA A 25 4.06 12.32 -7.79
N ASN A 26 3.07 13.21 -7.60
CA ASN A 26 2.53 13.52 -6.28
C ASN A 26 1.74 12.35 -5.70
N ARG A 27 0.97 11.62 -6.52
CA ARG A 27 0.28 10.39 -6.13
C ARG A 27 1.27 9.31 -5.71
N GLU A 28 2.33 9.09 -6.48
CA GLU A 28 3.37 8.12 -6.15
C GLU A 28 4.11 8.50 -4.87
N ARG A 29 4.44 9.78 -4.66
CA ARG A 29 5.00 10.26 -3.38
C ARG A 29 4.03 10.08 -2.22
N ALA A 30 2.74 10.38 -2.40
CA ALA A 30 1.73 10.20 -1.36
C ALA A 30 1.53 8.71 -1.02
N LEU A 31 1.52 7.82 -2.01
CA LEU A 31 1.45 6.37 -1.81
C LEU A 31 2.73 5.82 -1.18
N GLY A 32 3.90 6.30 -1.60
CA GLY A 32 5.19 5.97 -1.01
C GLY A 32 5.33 6.47 0.44
N ALA A 33 4.53 7.45 0.86
CA ALA A 33 4.42 7.91 2.23
C ALA A 33 3.41 7.08 3.06
N LEU A 34 2.79 6.04 2.50
CA LEU A 34 1.93 5.11 3.25
C LEU A 34 2.67 3.79 3.50
N ARG A 35 2.53 3.24 4.71
CA ARG A 35 2.79 1.82 5.02
C ARG A 35 1.47 1.06 4.90
N ALA A 36 1.53 -0.19 4.47
CA ALA A 36 0.38 -1.08 4.48
C ALA A 36 0.65 -2.19 5.49
N ASP A 37 -0.27 -2.36 6.43
CA ASP A 37 -0.33 -3.53 7.30
C ASP A 37 -1.30 -4.52 6.64
N TYR A 38 -0.86 -5.76 6.44
CA TYR A 38 -1.69 -6.86 5.94
C TYR A 38 -2.13 -7.68 7.14
N ILE A 39 -3.41 -7.63 7.46
CA ILE A 39 -3.99 -8.27 8.64
C ILE A 39 -4.73 -9.52 8.15
N VAL A 40 -4.34 -10.66 8.69
CA VAL A 40 -4.92 -11.97 8.39
C VAL A 40 -5.61 -12.45 9.65
N THR A 41 -6.93 -12.55 9.61
CA THR A 41 -7.71 -13.12 10.71
C THR A 41 -7.89 -14.60 10.46
N ILE A 42 -7.45 -15.41 11.42
CA ILE A 42 -7.50 -16.87 11.35
C ILE A 42 -8.32 -17.44 12.50
N THR A 43 -8.80 -18.67 12.35
CA THR A 43 -9.49 -19.43 13.39
C THR A 43 -9.17 -20.92 13.27
N GLU A 44 -8.93 -21.60 14.38
CA GLU A 44 -8.68 -23.05 14.41
C GLU A 44 -9.95 -23.86 14.67
N ASP A 45 -10.92 -23.27 15.37
CA ASP A 45 -12.14 -23.91 15.86
C ASP A 45 -13.42 -23.36 15.22
N GLY A 46 -13.31 -22.33 14.37
CA GLY A 46 -14.43 -21.64 13.75
C GLY A 46 -15.17 -20.67 14.69
N VAL A 47 -14.67 -20.47 15.92
CA VAL A 47 -15.30 -19.63 16.95
C VAL A 47 -14.34 -18.54 17.43
N THR A 48 -13.12 -18.95 17.77
CA THR A 48 -12.08 -18.08 18.29
C THR A 48 -11.24 -17.55 17.13
N THR A 49 -11.10 -16.22 17.03
CA THR A 49 -10.31 -15.58 15.99
C THR A 49 -9.03 -14.97 16.55
N ASN A 50 -7.95 -15.08 15.78
CA ASN A 50 -6.66 -14.45 16.06
C ASN A 50 -6.23 -13.60 14.85
N GLU A 51 -5.62 -12.45 15.12
CA GLU A 51 -5.09 -11.56 14.07
C GLU A 51 -3.58 -11.74 13.91
N LEU A 52 -3.13 -11.93 12.68
CA LEU A 52 -1.72 -11.92 12.29
C LEU A 52 -1.46 -10.69 11.42
N VAL A 53 -0.50 -9.85 11.82
CA VAL A 53 -0.18 -8.60 11.12
C VAL A 53 1.16 -8.72 10.41
N PHE A 54 1.17 -8.45 9.11
CA PHE A 54 2.35 -8.53 8.27
C PHE A 54 2.68 -7.17 7.64
N PRO A 55 3.98 -6.79 7.57
CA PRO A 55 4.41 -5.56 6.90
C PRO A 55 4.39 -5.67 5.37
N GLU A 56 4.31 -6.90 4.83
CA GLU A 56 4.22 -7.23 3.41
C GLU A 56 3.14 -8.29 3.22
N PRO A 57 2.55 -8.43 2.01
CA PRO A 57 1.51 -9.43 1.79
C PRO A 57 2.07 -10.85 2.05
N PRO A 58 1.51 -11.61 3.00
CA PRO A 58 1.96 -12.97 3.25
C PRO A 58 1.52 -13.89 2.11
N SER A 59 2.35 -14.88 1.78
CA SER A 59 1.96 -15.94 0.86
C SER A 59 1.15 -17.02 1.56
N PHE A 60 0.25 -17.70 0.84
CA PHE A 60 -0.47 -18.85 1.39
C PHE A 60 0.46 -19.95 1.91
N ALA A 61 1.59 -20.19 1.24
CA ALA A 61 2.58 -21.17 1.69
C ALA A 61 3.24 -20.77 3.01
N MET A 62 3.44 -19.48 3.27
CA MET A 62 3.91 -18.98 4.56
C MET A 62 2.85 -19.16 5.64
N LEU A 63 1.59 -18.80 5.35
CA LEU A 63 0.48 -18.97 6.29
C LEU A 63 0.31 -20.44 6.68
N ALA A 64 0.31 -21.35 5.71
CA ALA A 64 0.22 -22.80 5.95
C ALA A 64 1.41 -23.38 6.75
N ARG A 65 2.54 -22.67 6.84
CA ARG A 65 3.69 -23.09 7.68
C ARG A 65 3.57 -22.58 9.10
N ILE A 66 3.04 -21.38 9.29
CA ILE A 66 2.94 -20.74 10.62
C ILE A 66 1.71 -21.27 11.37
N VAL A 67 0.61 -21.48 10.65
CA VAL A 67 -0.69 -21.92 11.18
C VAL A 67 -1.30 -22.99 10.25
N PRO A 68 -0.76 -24.22 10.26
CA PRO A 68 -1.13 -25.27 9.31
C PRO A 68 -2.60 -25.72 9.41
N ASP A 69 -3.17 -25.69 10.61
CA ASP A 69 -4.50 -26.22 10.91
C ASP A 69 -5.56 -25.11 11.13
N ALA A 70 -5.25 -23.89 10.70
CA ALA A 70 -6.16 -22.75 10.86
C ALA A 70 -6.89 -22.41 9.55
N TYR A 71 -8.16 -22.06 9.67
CA TYR A 71 -8.96 -21.48 8.61
C TYR A 71 -8.73 -19.98 8.51
N LEU A 72 -8.67 -19.48 7.27
CA LEU A 72 -8.67 -18.04 6.99
C LEU A 72 -10.09 -17.50 7.11
N ALA A 73 -10.32 -16.60 8.07
CA ALA A 73 -11.60 -15.94 8.29
C ALA A 73 -11.71 -14.62 7.51
N GLU A 74 -10.67 -13.78 7.58
CA GLU A 74 -10.66 -12.46 6.92
C GLU A 74 -9.25 -12.07 6.45
N PHE A 75 -9.18 -11.28 5.39
CA PHE A 75 -7.96 -10.61 4.94
C PHE A 75 -8.20 -9.12 4.74
N THR A 76 -7.52 -8.29 5.52
CA THR A 76 -7.73 -6.84 5.56
C THR A 76 -6.41 -6.11 5.30
N VAL A 77 -6.45 -5.05 4.48
CA VAL A 77 -5.29 -4.20 4.22
C VAL A 77 -5.52 -2.83 4.86
N ARG A 78 -4.71 -2.49 5.87
CA ARG A 78 -4.78 -1.19 6.54
C ARG A 78 -3.63 -0.29 6.10
N ARG A 79 -3.95 0.77 5.38
CA ARG A 79 -2.97 1.79 4.98
C ARG A 79 -2.82 2.84 6.07
N ARG A 80 -1.59 3.11 6.51
CA ARG A 80 -1.28 4.15 7.52
C ARG A 80 -0.18 5.07 7.01
N PRO A 81 -0.17 6.36 7.40
CA PRO A 81 0.96 7.24 7.14
C PRO A 81 2.26 6.61 7.66
N ARG A 82 3.33 6.67 6.87
CA ARG A 82 4.70 6.42 7.32
C ARG A 82 5.04 7.49 8.34
N ARG A 83 4.83 7.21 9.63
CA ARG A 83 5.55 7.93 10.68
C ARG A 83 7.05 7.69 10.45
N PRO A 84 7.92 8.70 10.58
CA PRO A 84 9.36 8.44 10.66
C PRO A 84 9.58 7.40 11.75
N ALA A 85 10.27 6.32 11.40
CA ALA A 85 10.48 5.20 12.31
C ALA A 85 11.25 5.70 13.53
N VAL A 86 10.60 5.78 14.69
CA VAL A 86 11.29 5.57 15.95
C VAL A 86 11.56 4.07 15.94
N ALA A 87 12.83 3.68 16.05
CA ALA A 87 13.24 2.28 16.05
C ALA A 87 12.57 1.57 17.23
N GLU A 88 11.41 0.96 17.00
CA GLU A 88 10.83 0.01 17.93
C GLU A 88 11.69 -1.25 17.83
N THR A 89 12.49 -1.46 18.86
CA THR A 89 13.25 -2.67 19.12
C THR A 89 12.25 -3.82 19.20
N TYR A 90 12.14 -4.62 18.14
CA TYR A 90 11.43 -5.89 18.20
C TYR A 90 12.24 -6.81 19.11
N PHE A 91 11.68 -7.17 20.26
CA PHE A 91 12.20 -8.26 21.07
C PHE A 91 11.97 -9.56 20.28
N ALA A 92 13.05 -10.15 19.77
CA ALA A 92 13.07 -11.56 19.41
C ALA A 92 12.94 -12.35 20.72
N ALA A 93 11.85 -13.12 20.85
CA ALA A 93 11.77 -14.16 21.87
C ALA A 93 12.74 -15.29 21.48
N GLU A 94 13.44 -15.79 22.50
CA GLU A 94 14.43 -16.88 22.46
C GLU A 94 13.92 -18.19 21.85
#